data_AF-A0A7C9MUX2-F1
#
_entry.id   AF-A0A7C9MUX2-F1
#
_cell.length_a   1.000
_cell.length_b   1.000
_cell.length_c   1.000
_cell.angle_alpha   90.00
_cell.angle_beta   90.00
_cell.angle_gamma   90.00
#
_symmetry.space_group_name_H-M   'P 1'
#
loop_
_entity.id
_entity.type
_entity.pdbx_description
1 polymer ?
#
loop_
_entity_poly.entity_id
_entity_poly.type
_entity_poly.pdbx_seq_one_letter_code
_entity_poly.pdbx_strand_id
1 'polypeptide(L)'
;MRTFITRLSTLTLAAAALAATFAGTGNAATAGTVELRNGKITYTAGAQSVNSASITVFNGQIAVFDTVNLTPKGGCVQLSPRAVTCGTGATEFSADLGDLNDSFSVGVSIPGTVNGGDGNDNLIGSSRSAQGHAVTWIGGTGTDTISYKSGDRSVRVSLDNNAGDGRNIDNDNVRSDVENIVGSTFGGDFLIGANANNRIDDGGGAGDRLFGMGGNDELLAKDLAKDTDLDCGQGVDSIVIDKGGLDPEPVACEDVQRF
;
A
#
# COMPACT_ATOMS: atom_id res chain seq x y z
N MET A 1 27.23 83.65 -26.00
CA MET A 1 27.52 82.21 -26.20
C MET A 1 26.67 81.42 -25.21
N ARG A 2 25.45 81.10 -25.61
CA ARG A 2 24.96 79.78 -26.06
C ARG A 2 24.65 78.82 -24.89
N THR A 3 23.43 79.00 -24.41
CA THR A 3 22.61 78.11 -23.58
C THR A 3 22.33 76.79 -24.32
N PHE A 4 22.50 75.65 -23.65
CA PHE A 4 22.07 74.34 -24.17
C PHE A 4 20.84 73.85 -23.40
N ILE A 5 19.74 73.66 -24.14
CA ILE A 5 18.53 72.92 -23.73
C ILE A 5 18.40 71.76 -24.72
N THR A 6 18.33 70.52 -24.24
CA THR A 6 17.60 69.41 -24.90
C THR A 6 17.47 68.25 -23.90
N ARG A 7 16.30 68.08 -23.28
CA ARG A 7 15.19 67.17 -23.65
C ARG A 7 15.32 65.78 -23.01
N LEU A 8 14.61 65.62 -21.89
CA LEU A 8 14.28 64.37 -21.21
C LEU A 8 13.31 63.56 -22.08
N SER A 9 13.70 62.36 -22.48
CA SER A 9 12.84 61.38 -23.16
C SER A 9 12.23 60.43 -22.12
N THR A 10 10.93 60.53 -21.92
CA THR A 10 10.12 59.60 -21.12
C THR A 10 9.86 58.32 -21.90
N LEU A 11 10.36 57.18 -21.44
CA LEU A 11 9.98 55.86 -21.92
C LEU A 11 8.92 55.27 -20.97
N THR A 12 7.67 55.23 -21.42
CA THR A 12 6.58 54.50 -20.74
C THR A 12 6.68 53.02 -21.09
N LEU A 13 7.05 52.16 -20.13
CA LEU A 13 6.85 50.73 -20.24
C LEU A 13 5.41 50.39 -19.78
N ALA A 14 4.58 49.92 -20.71
CA ALA A 14 3.32 49.28 -20.40
C ALA A 14 3.60 47.80 -20.10
N ALA A 15 3.49 47.40 -18.83
CA ALA A 15 3.48 45.99 -18.44
C ALA A 15 2.03 45.50 -18.49
N ALA A 16 1.66 44.77 -19.55
CA ALA A 16 0.40 44.04 -19.60
C ALA A 16 0.56 42.75 -18.78
N ALA A 17 -0.13 42.68 -17.64
CA ALA A 17 -0.21 41.49 -16.81
C ALA A 17 -1.03 40.41 -17.55
N LEU A 18 -0.38 39.30 -17.92
CA LEU A 18 -1.08 38.09 -18.35
C LEU A 18 -1.31 37.22 -17.12
N ALA A 19 -2.39 37.49 -16.38
CA ALA A 19 -2.89 36.56 -15.39
C ALA A 19 -3.53 35.38 -16.13
N ALA A 20 -2.77 34.32 -16.35
CA ALA A 20 -3.33 33.03 -16.75
C ALA A 20 -4.18 32.52 -15.58
N THR A 21 -5.50 32.67 -15.69
CA THR A 21 -6.44 31.99 -14.82
C THR A 21 -6.34 30.49 -15.11
N PHE A 22 -5.55 29.77 -14.31
CA PHE A 22 -5.73 28.33 -14.18
C PHE A 22 -7.10 28.11 -13.53
N ALA A 23 -8.14 27.98 -14.35
CA ALA A 23 -9.39 27.37 -13.95
C ALA A 23 -9.14 25.86 -13.87
N GLY A 24 -8.33 25.44 -12.90
CA GLY A 24 -8.31 24.05 -12.48
C GLY A 24 -9.65 23.79 -11.83
N THR A 25 -10.46 22.92 -12.42
CA THR A 25 -11.59 22.29 -11.74
C THR A 25 -11.03 21.33 -10.69
N GLY A 26 -10.39 21.87 -9.65
CA GLY A 26 -10.06 21.08 -8.48
C GLY A 26 -11.37 20.69 -7.83
N ASN A 27 -11.81 19.46 -8.06
CA ASN A 27 -12.93 18.91 -7.31
C ASN A 27 -12.54 18.94 -5.83
N ALA A 28 -13.43 19.43 -4.98
CA ALA A 28 -13.18 19.46 -3.56
C ALA A 28 -13.09 18.04 -3.01
N ALA A 29 -12.15 17.82 -2.07
CA ALA A 29 -12.04 16.59 -1.31
C ALA A 29 -13.41 16.18 -0.74
N THR A 30 -13.74 14.89 -0.85
CA THR A 30 -15.02 14.36 -0.36
C THR A 30 -14.82 13.44 0.84
N ALA A 31 -15.88 13.26 1.63
CA ALA A 31 -15.87 12.29 2.72
C ALA A 31 -16.00 10.87 2.16
N GLY A 32 -15.27 9.92 2.74
CA GLY A 32 -15.45 8.50 2.47
C GLY A 32 -16.82 8.02 2.95
N THR A 33 -17.23 6.83 2.52
CA THR A 33 -18.51 6.25 2.90
C THR A 33 -18.39 4.81 3.36
N VAL A 34 -19.22 4.42 4.31
CA VAL A 34 -19.26 3.04 4.85
C VAL A 34 -20.70 2.57 4.87
N GLU A 35 -21.00 1.51 4.14
CA GLU A 35 -22.35 0.96 4.01
C GLU A 35 -22.39 -0.50 4.46
N LEU A 36 -23.37 -0.87 5.29
CA LEU A 36 -23.73 -2.26 5.52
C LEU A 36 -25.03 -2.56 4.78
N ARG A 37 -24.96 -3.48 3.83
CA ARG A 37 -26.12 -3.95 3.07
C ARG A 37 -25.97 -5.43 2.74
N ASN A 38 -27.04 -6.21 2.97
CA ASN A 38 -27.08 -7.65 2.68
C ASN A 38 -25.92 -8.47 3.27
N GLY A 39 -25.44 -8.13 4.47
CA GLY A 39 -24.31 -8.82 5.10
C GLY A 39 -22.92 -8.41 4.59
N LYS A 40 -22.83 -7.45 3.67
CA LYS A 40 -21.56 -6.89 3.18
C LYS A 40 -21.32 -5.49 3.71
N ILE A 41 -20.13 -5.25 4.24
CA ILE A 41 -19.62 -3.89 4.51
C ILE A 41 -18.90 -3.38 3.27
N THR A 42 -19.28 -2.22 2.76
CA THR A 42 -18.60 -1.55 1.65
C THR A 42 -18.00 -0.25 2.16
N TYR A 43 -16.67 -0.14 2.14
CA TYR A 43 -15.93 1.09 2.33
C TYR A 43 -15.54 1.67 0.96
N THR A 44 -15.74 2.97 0.81
CA THR A 44 -15.23 3.75 -0.32
C THR A 44 -14.53 4.97 0.26
N ALA A 45 -13.27 5.16 -0.09
CA ALA A 45 -12.49 6.30 0.34
C ALA A 45 -13.07 7.64 -0.14
N GLY A 46 -12.60 8.71 0.49
CA GLY A 46 -12.97 10.06 0.16
C GLY A 46 -12.14 10.58 -1.00
N ALA A 47 -12.77 10.96 -2.11
CA ALA A 47 -12.03 11.39 -3.29
C ALA A 47 -11.13 12.62 -3.02
N GLN A 48 -10.03 12.74 -3.78
CA GLN A 48 -9.05 13.83 -3.73
C GLN A 48 -8.43 14.00 -2.33
N SER A 49 -8.28 12.90 -1.60
CA SER A 49 -7.72 12.86 -0.25
C SER A 49 -6.81 11.65 -0.09
N VAL A 50 -5.85 11.75 0.83
CA VAL A 50 -5.10 10.57 1.27
C VAL A 50 -5.83 9.95 2.46
N ASN A 51 -6.29 8.73 2.28
CA ASN A 51 -7.05 7.93 3.22
C ASN A 51 -6.15 6.88 3.88
N SER A 52 -6.10 6.89 5.20
CA SER A 52 -5.47 5.85 5.99
C SER A 52 -6.56 5.17 6.81
N ALA A 53 -7.15 4.14 6.23
CA ALA A 53 -8.34 3.48 6.74
C ALA A 53 -8.06 2.09 7.33
N SER A 54 -9.00 1.61 8.12
CA SER A 54 -8.95 0.25 8.67
C SER A 54 -10.34 -0.29 8.92
N ILE A 55 -10.51 -1.59 8.77
CA ILE A 55 -11.69 -2.33 9.23
C ILE A 55 -11.27 -3.25 10.38
N THR A 56 -11.90 -3.12 11.55
CA THR A 56 -11.50 -3.85 12.75
C THR A 56 -12.69 -4.12 13.67
N VAL A 57 -12.49 -4.92 14.72
CA VAL A 57 -13.47 -5.11 15.78
C VAL A 57 -13.22 -4.12 16.91
N PHE A 58 -14.15 -3.21 17.13
CA PHE A 58 -14.13 -2.24 18.22
C PHE A 58 -15.36 -2.41 19.12
N ASN A 59 -15.15 -2.59 20.42
CA ASN A 59 -16.23 -2.88 21.39
C ASN A 59 -17.15 -4.04 20.96
N GLY A 60 -16.58 -5.08 20.35
CA GLY A 60 -17.31 -6.26 19.89
C GLY A 60 -18.12 -6.05 18.61
N GLN A 61 -18.00 -4.90 17.93
CA GLN A 61 -18.65 -4.60 16.66
C GLN A 61 -17.61 -4.33 15.57
N ILE A 62 -17.93 -4.66 14.33
CA ILE A 62 -17.12 -4.28 13.18
C ILE A 62 -17.24 -2.78 12.98
N ALA A 63 -16.10 -2.11 12.96
CA ALA A 63 -15.98 -0.68 12.77
C ALA A 63 -14.94 -0.38 11.69
N VAL A 64 -15.18 0.72 10.97
CA VAL A 64 -14.28 1.29 9.99
C VAL A 64 -13.79 2.64 10.51
N PHE A 65 -12.48 2.85 10.46
CA PHE A 65 -11.82 4.10 10.82
C PHE A 65 -11.10 4.66 9.59
N ASP A 66 -10.94 5.98 9.53
CA ASP A 66 -10.25 6.67 8.45
C ASP A 66 -9.66 8.01 8.95
N THR A 67 -8.56 8.47 8.36
CA THR A 67 -8.03 9.83 8.56
C THR A 67 -8.90 10.90 7.90
N VAL A 68 -9.70 10.55 6.90
CA VAL A 68 -10.69 11.40 6.25
C VAL A 68 -12.07 11.20 6.89
N ASN A 69 -12.94 12.20 6.78
CA ASN A 69 -14.28 12.09 7.35
C ASN A 69 -15.07 10.96 6.65
N LEU A 70 -15.91 10.27 7.42
CA LEU A 70 -16.76 9.17 6.98
C LEU A 70 -18.25 9.52 7.08
N THR A 71 -18.99 9.15 6.05
CA THR A 71 -20.46 9.19 6.03
C THR A 71 -21.01 7.77 6.10
N PRO A 72 -21.70 7.38 7.19
CA PRO A 72 -22.33 6.06 7.25
C PRO A 72 -23.53 5.98 6.31
N LYS A 73 -23.78 4.79 5.77
CA LYS A 73 -24.94 4.43 4.96
C LYS A 73 -25.47 3.06 5.41
N GLY A 74 -26.70 2.74 5.01
CA GLY A 74 -27.31 1.44 5.28
C GLY A 74 -27.36 1.12 6.78
N GLY A 75 -26.97 -0.10 7.15
CA GLY A 75 -26.97 -0.57 8.54
C GLY A 75 -25.82 -0.05 9.41
N CYS A 76 -25.01 0.90 8.92
CA CYS A 76 -23.91 1.47 9.70
C CYS A 76 -24.31 2.76 10.42
N VAL A 77 -23.63 3.05 11.53
CA VAL A 77 -23.90 4.20 12.41
C VAL A 77 -22.60 4.96 12.67
N GLN A 78 -22.67 6.29 12.66
CA GLN A 78 -21.52 7.14 12.94
C GLN A 78 -21.12 7.05 14.42
N LEU A 79 -19.83 6.83 14.69
CA LEU A 79 -19.25 6.92 16.03
C LEU A 79 -18.56 8.28 16.24
N SER A 80 -17.88 8.76 15.21
CA SER A 80 -17.22 10.06 15.15
C SER A 80 -17.15 10.53 13.69
N PRO A 81 -16.67 11.75 13.40
CA PRO A 81 -16.40 12.16 12.02
C PRO A 81 -15.53 11.18 11.23
N ARG A 82 -14.71 10.37 11.90
CA ARG A 82 -13.68 9.49 11.31
C ARG A 82 -13.85 8.01 11.67
N ALA A 83 -15.02 7.64 12.20
CA ALA A 83 -15.29 6.28 12.63
C ALA A 83 -16.77 5.93 12.45
N VAL A 84 -17.03 4.75 11.87
CA VAL A 84 -18.37 4.20 11.62
C VAL A 84 -18.42 2.76 12.13
N THR A 85 -19.47 2.38 12.85
CA THR A 85 -19.74 0.99 13.26
C THR A 85 -20.83 0.37 12.38
N CYS A 86 -20.71 -0.92 12.09
CA CYS A 86 -21.65 -1.69 11.28
C CYS A 86 -22.15 -2.95 12.01
N GLY A 87 -22.10 -2.96 13.35
CA GLY A 87 -22.58 -4.08 14.16
C GLY A 87 -21.76 -5.36 13.95
N THR A 88 -22.38 -6.53 14.05
CA THR A 88 -21.68 -7.83 14.03
C THR A 88 -22.11 -8.77 12.90
N GLY A 89 -23.10 -8.36 12.11
CA GLY A 89 -23.77 -9.24 11.14
C GLY A 89 -23.12 -9.33 9.77
N ALA A 90 -21.99 -8.65 9.54
CA ALA A 90 -21.32 -8.72 8.26
C ALA A 90 -20.57 -10.04 8.10
N THR A 91 -20.73 -10.66 6.94
CA THR A 91 -20.08 -11.91 6.56
C THR A 91 -18.97 -11.69 5.55
N GLU A 92 -18.92 -10.51 4.92
CA GLU A 92 -17.88 -10.10 3.99
C GLU A 92 -17.70 -8.57 4.00
N PHE A 93 -16.59 -8.10 3.45
CA PHE A 93 -16.37 -6.68 3.20
C PHE A 93 -15.75 -6.40 1.82
N SER A 94 -15.87 -5.16 1.36
CA SER A 94 -15.03 -4.62 0.30
C SER A 94 -14.55 -3.22 0.65
N ALA A 95 -13.33 -2.89 0.24
CA ALA A 95 -12.73 -1.58 0.36
C ALA A 95 -12.21 -1.12 -1.01
N ASP A 96 -12.51 0.13 -1.35
CA ASP A 96 -12.02 0.82 -2.54
C ASP A 96 -11.33 2.10 -2.07
N LEU A 97 -10.00 2.19 -2.25
CA LEU A 97 -9.20 3.32 -1.77
C LEU A 97 -9.17 4.47 -2.79
N GLY A 98 -9.39 4.18 -4.07
CA GLY A 98 -9.79 5.21 -5.02
C GLY A 98 -8.60 5.97 -5.59
N ASP A 99 -8.31 7.18 -5.10
CA ASP A 99 -7.27 8.05 -5.67
C ASP A 99 -6.23 8.47 -4.64
N LEU A 100 -5.03 8.83 -5.14
CA LEU A 100 -3.87 9.18 -4.32
C LEU A 100 -3.32 7.99 -3.54
N ASN A 101 -2.23 8.22 -2.81
CA ASN A 101 -1.50 7.17 -2.11
C ASN A 101 -2.16 6.88 -0.76
N ASP A 102 -2.94 5.82 -0.68
CA ASP A 102 -3.75 5.46 0.46
C ASP A 102 -3.17 4.29 1.26
N SER A 103 -3.81 3.97 2.38
CA SER A 103 -3.48 2.79 3.16
C SER A 103 -4.70 2.15 3.77
N PHE A 104 -4.72 0.81 3.77
CA PHE A 104 -5.81 0.04 4.35
C PHE A 104 -5.31 -1.17 5.14
N SER A 105 -5.85 -1.35 6.34
CA SER A 105 -5.55 -2.51 7.19
C SER A 105 -6.79 -3.32 7.55
N VAL A 106 -6.62 -4.64 7.60
CA VAL A 106 -7.70 -5.59 7.93
C VAL A 106 -7.45 -6.21 9.30
N GLY A 107 -8.34 -5.91 10.23
CA GLY A 107 -8.37 -6.45 11.59
C GLY A 107 -9.59 -7.33 11.87
N VAL A 108 -10.33 -7.75 10.84
CA VAL A 108 -11.50 -8.64 10.95
C VAL A 108 -11.19 -10.01 10.36
N SER A 109 -11.87 -11.05 10.85
CA SER A 109 -11.70 -12.44 10.38
C SER A 109 -12.83 -12.89 9.44
N ILE A 110 -13.32 -11.98 8.61
CA ILE A 110 -14.27 -12.27 7.53
C ILE A 110 -13.59 -12.04 6.18
N PRO A 111 -13.99 -12.77 5.12
CA PRO A 111 -13.41 -12.56 3.79
C PRO A 111 -13.70 -11.16 3.25
N GLY A 112 -12.87 -10.71 2.32
CA GLY A 112 -13.12 -9.45 1.65
C GLY A 112 -12.23 -9.17 0.45
N THR A 113 -12.42 -7.99 -0.13
CA THR A 113 -11.64 -7.48 -1.25
C THR A 113 -11.17 -6.07 -0.92
N VAL A 114 -9.90 -5.79 -1.14
CA VAL A 114 -9.31 -4.45 -1.03
C VAL A 114 -8.74 -4.09 -2.39
N ASN A 115 -9.18 -2.95 -2.92
CA ASN A 115 -8.67 -2.35 -4.14
C ASN A 115 -8.00 -1.03 -3.80
N GLY A 116 -6.69 -0.91 -4.05
CA GLY A 116 -5.95 0.33 -3.87
C GLY A 116 -6.47 1.42 -4.79
N GLY A 117 -6.49 1.16 -6.10
CA GLY A 117 -6.98 2.13 -7.07
C GLY A 117 -5.83 2.90 -7.69
N ASP A 118 -5.95 4.22 -7.84
CA ASP A 118 -4.91 5.07 -8.43
C ASP A 118 -4.01 5.64 -7.34
N GLY A 119 -2.72 5.30 -7.36
CA GLY A 119 -1.77 5.79 -6.36
C GLY A 119 -0.73 4.75 -6.02
N ASN A 120 0.21 5.11 -5.15
CA ASN A 120 1.12 4.14 -4.56
C ASN A 120 0.56 3.75 -3.20
N ASP A 121 -0.24 2.70 -3.16
CA ASP A 121 -1.00 2.32 -1.98
C ASP A 121 -0.21 1.40 -1.05
N ASN A 122 -0.52 1.50 0.24
CA ASN A 122 0.04 0.64 1.28
C ASN A 122 -1.04 -0.27 1.86
N LEU A 123 -1.10 -1.50 1.34
CA LEU A 123 -2.00 -2.56 1.74
C LEU A 123 -1.38 -3.31 2.93
N ILE A 124 -2.10 -3.40 4.04
CA ILE A 124 -1.58 -4.02 5.27
C ILE A 124 -2.31 -5.37 5.46
N GLY A 125 -1.67 -6.43 4.96
CA GLY A 125 -2.16 -7.81 5.03
C GLY A 125 -1.93 -8.49 6.38
N SER A 126 -1.16 -7.87 7.27
CA SER A 126 -0.91 -8.42 8.60
C SER A 126 -2.18 -8.50 9.45
N SER A 127 -2.35 -9.61 10.15
CA SER A 127 -3.37 -9.78 11.19
C SER A 127 -2.78 -10.39 12.45
N ARG A 128 -3.36 -10.04 13.60
CA ARG A 128 -3.06 -10.64 14.91
C ARG A 128 -4.23 -11.45 15.46
N SER A 129 -5.25 -11.68 14.63
CA SER A 129 -6.39 -12.50 15.00
C SER A 129 -5.98 -13.96 15.09
N ALA A 130 -6.54 -14.70 16.06
CA ALA A 130 -6.33 -16.15 16.16
C ALA A 130 -7.01 -16.91 15.00
N GLN A 131 -7.98 -16.28 14.34
CA GLN A 131 -8.66 -16.78 13.16
C GLN A 131 -8.04 -16.16 11.91
N GLY A 132 -7.88 -16.98 10.88
CA GLY A 132 -7.46 -16.45 9.58
C GLY A 132 -8.59 -15.76 8.84
N HIS A 133 -8.22 -15.07 7.76
CA HIS A 133 -9.14 -14.51 6.78
C HIS A 133 -8.74 -14.89 5.36
N ALA A 134 -9.59 -14.53 4.41
CA ALA A 134 -9.33 -14.66 2.98
C ALA A 134 -9.63 -13.32 2.31
N VAL A 135 -8.60 -12.50 2.16
CA VAL A 135 -8.68 -11.18 1.53
C VAL A 135 -8.04 -11.23 0.16
N THR A 136 -8.74 -10.71 -0.85
CA THR A 136 -8.12 -10.41 -2.15
C THR A 136 -7.57 -9.00 -2.13
N TRP A 137 -6.27 -8.86 -2.37
CA TRP A 137 -5.54 -7.60 -2.42
C TRP A 137 -5.24 -7.25 -3.87
N ILE A 138 -5.83 -6.16 -4.35
CA ILE A 138 -5.61 -5.59 -5.68
C ILE A 138 -4.85 -4.27 -5.46
N GLY A 139 -3.70 -4.10 -6.11
CA GLY A 139 -2.94 -2.84 -6.07
C GLY A 139 -3.70 -1.76 -6.83
N GLY A 140 -3.63 -1.83 -8.15
CA GLY A 140 -4.35 -0.91 -9.02
C GLY A 140 -3.40 -0.26 -10.02
N THR A 141 -3.45 1.06 -10.16
CA THR A 141 -2.47 1.83 -10.93
C THR A 141 -1.50 2.51 -9.99
N GLY A 142 -0.21 2.43 -10.29
CA GLY A 142 0.83 3.03 -9.46
C GLY A 142 1.86 1.99 -9.05
N THR A 143 2.37 2.11 -7.83
CA THR A 143 3.38 1.19 -7.28
C THR A 143 2.96 0.85 -5.86
N ASP A 144 2.32 -0.30 -5.74
CA ASP A 144 1.60 -0.70 -4.54
C ASP A 144 2.45 -1.62 -3.68
N THR A 145 2.20 -1.58 -2.37
CA THR A 145 2.95 -2.38 -1.39
C THR A 145 2.00 -3.17 -0.53
N ILE A 146 2.18 -4.50 -0.48
CA ILE A 146 1.60 -5.35 0.55
C ILE A 146 2.60 -5.52 1.70
N SER A 147 2.17 -5.24 2.93
CA SER A 147 3.01 -5.37 4.11
C SER A 147 2.42 -6.31 5.17
N TYR A 148 3.26 -7.26 5.62
CA TYR A 148 2.98 -8.19 6.70
C TYR A 148 3.75 -7.87 7.99
N LYS A 149 4.49 -6.75 8.00
CA LYS A 149 5.42 -6.36 9.07
C LYS A 149 4.80 -6.27 10.46
N SER A 150 3.52 -5.88 10.56
CA SER A 150 2.81 -5.77 11.85
C SER A 150 2.14 -7.07 12.33
N GLY A 151 2.40 -8.20 11.67
CA GLY A 151 1.80 -9.51 11.99
C GLY A 151 2.24 -10.09 13.33
N ASP A 152 1.84 -11.34 13.58
CA ASP A 152 2.25 -12.12 14.76
C ASP A 152 2.94 -13.45 14.41
N ARG A 153 3.18 -13.69 13.11
CA ARG A 153 3.70 -14.94 12.53
C ARG A 153 4.42 -14.64 11.22
N SER A 154 5.21 -15.63 10.78
CA SER A 154 5.73 -15.68 9.42
C SER A 154 4.62 -15.89 8.39
N VAL A 155 4.92 -15.55 7.15
CA VAL A 155 3.98 -15.52 6.03
C VAL A 155 4.54 -16.22 4.80
N ARG A 156 3.62 -16.73 3.98
CA ARG A 156 3.88 -17.12 2.60
C ARG A 156 3.13 -16.14 1.72
N VAL A 157 3.81 -15.48 0.79
CA VAL A 157 3.20 -14.47 -0.08
C VAL A 157 3.72 -14.66 -1.50
N SER A 158 2.80 -14.75 -2.45
CA SER A 158 3.07 -14.84 -3.88
C SER A 158 2.22 -13.84 -4.65
N LEU A 159 2.83 -13.06 -5.54
CA LEU A 159 2.14 -12.11 -6.40
C LEU A 159 1.61 -12.80 -7.67
N ASP A 160 0.78 -13.84 -7.51
CA ASP A 160 0.45 -14.78 -8.58
C ASP A 160 -1.05 -14.86 -8.94
N ASN A 161 -1.89 -14.04 -8.29
CA ASN A 161 -3.35 -14.02 -8.41
C ASN A 161 -4.07 -15.29 -7.91
N ASN A 162 -3.39 -16.17 -7.19
CA ASN A 162 -3.98 -17.33 -6.55
C ASN A 162 -4.15 -17.10 -5.05
N ALA A 163 -5.10 -17.82 -4.46
CA ALA A 163 -5.21 -17.83 -3.01
C ALA A 163 -4.14 -18.73 -2.39
N GLY A 164 -3.81 -18.47 -1.13
CA GLY A 164 -2.81 -19.22 -0.36
C GLY A 164 -1.71 -18.34 0.22
N ASP A 165 -1.96 -17.03 0.30
CA ASP A 165 -1.06 -16.04 0.86
C ASP A 165 -1.42 -15.68 2.32
N GLY A 166 -0.46 -15.04 2.99
CA GLY A 166 -0.57 -14.59 4.38
C GLY A 166 0.00 -15.61 5.37
N ARG A 167 -0.57 -15.66 6.58
CA ARG A 167 -0.14 -16.61 7.60
C ARG A 167 -0.64 -18.00 7.22
N ASN A 168 -0.10 -19.04 7.87
CA ASN A 168 -0.52 -20.43 7.65
C ASN A 168 -1.99 -20.76 8.01
N ILE A 169 -2.73 -19.80 8.55
CA ILE A 169 -4.15 -19.88 8.87
C ILE A 169 -5.01 -18.99 7.95
N ASP A 170 -4.38 -18.08 7.20
CA ASP A 170 -5.03 -17.24 6.21
C ASP A 170 -5.13 -17.97 4.88
N ASN A 171 -5.88 -17.39 3.95
CA ASN A 171 -5.99 -17.84 2.58
C ASN A 171 -6.22 -16.61 1.68
N ASP A 172 -5.37 -15.61 1.88
CA ASP A 172 -5.39 -14.38 1.11
C ASP A 172 -4.97 -14.67 -0.34
N ASN A 173 -5.30 -13.74 -1.24
CA ASN A 173 -4.86 -13.71 -2.62
C ASN A 173 -4.26 -12.34 -2.88
N VAL A 174 -2.93 -12.25 -2.95
CA VAL A 174 -2.25 -11.04 -3.36
C VAL A 174 -2.08 -11.09 -4.88
N ARG A 175 -2.66 -10.10 -5.56
CA ARG A 175 -2.63 -10.08 -7.01
C ARG A 175 -1.29 -9.63 -7.55
N SER A 176 -1.04 -9.99 -8.80
CA SER A 176 0.20 -9.67 -9.51
C SER A 176 0.31 -8.22 -9.97
N ASP A 177 -0.71 -7.39 -9.66
CA ASP A 177 -0.71 -5.93 -9.85
C ASP A 177 -0.37 -5.19 -8.55
N VAL A 178 0.23 -5.89 -7.59
CA VAL A 178 0.96 -5.31 -6.45
C VAL A 178 2.45 -5.47 -6.75
N GLU A 179 3.24 -4.41 -6.62
CA GLU A 179 4.65 -4.42 -7.03
C GLU A 179 5.59 -4.76 -5.87
N ASN A 180 5.24 -4.43 -4.64
CA ASN A 180 6.17 -4.54 -3.51
C ASN A 180 5.63 -5.44 -2.40
N ILE A 181 6.54 -6.20 -1.79
CA ILE A 181 6.25 -7.06 -0.63
C ILE A 181 7.14 -6.62 0.52
N VAL A 182 6.56 -6.49 1.72
CA VAL A 182 7.32 -6.42 2.96
C VAL A 182 6.91 -7.59 3.84
N GLY A 183 7.88 -8.43 4.18
CA GLY A 183 7.74 -9.56 5.07
C GLY A 183 7.34 -9.18 6.50
N SER A 184 7.19 -10.21 7.32
CA SER A 184 6.93 -10.11 8.76
C SER A 184 8.19 -9.63 9.50
N THR A 185 8.08 -9.42 10.81
CA THR A 185 9.27 -9.25 11.68
C THR A 185 9.68 -10.55 12.39
N PHE A 186 9.05 -11.67 12.06
CA PHE A 186 9.26 -12.96 12.72
C PHE A 186 10.31 -13.81 12.02
N GLY A 187 10.54 -13.54 10.74
CA GLY A 187 11.40 -14.31 9.86
C GLY A 187 10.82 -15.65 9.46
N GLY A 188 11.48 -16.34 8.54
CA GLY A 188 10.98 -17.60 7.99
C GLY A 188 9.85 -17.40 7.00
N ASP A 189 9.79 -16.22 6.39
CA ASP A 189 8.85 -15.87 5.34
C ASP A 189 9.24 -16.52 4.01
N PHE A 190 8.23 -16.68 3.15
CA PHE A 190 8.40 -17.18 1.78
C PHE A 190 7.76 -16.16 0.83
N LEU A 191 8.58 -15.26 0.29
CA LEU A 191 8.15 -14.10 -0.47
C LEU A 191 8.50 -14.27 -1.94
N ILE A 192 7.50 -14.28 -2.81
CA ILE A 192 7.64 -14.52 -4.24
C ILE A 192 7.03 -13.36 -5.03
N GLY A 193 7.84 -12.74 -5.88
CA GLY A 193 7.46 -11.72 -6.84
C GLY A 193 6.53 -12.22 -7.95
N ALA A 194 6.28 -11.35 -8.91
CA ALA A 194 5.55 -11.58 -10.15
C ALA A 194 6.53 -11.65 -11.34
N ASN A 195 6.04 -11.60 -12.57
CA ASN A 195 6.89 -11.43 -13.77
C ASN A 195 7.13 -9.95 -14.12
N ALA A 196 6.85 -9.05 -13.17
CA ALA A 196 7.03 -7.60 -13.29
C ALA A 196 8.06 -7.17 -12.25
N ASN A 197 8.60 -5.95 -12.39
CA ASN A 197 9.58 -5.44 -11.43
C ASN A 197 9.00 -5.40 -10.02
N ASN A 198 9.67 -6.05 -9.08
CA ASN A 198 9.26 -6.09 -7.69
C ASN A 198 10.32 -5.53 -6.74
N ARG A 199 9.86 -4.92 -5.65
CA ARG A 199 10.70 -4.67 -4.47
C ARG A 199 10.28 -5.60 -3.33
N ILE A 200 11.18 -6.47 -2.90
CA ILE A 200 10.91 -7.47 -1.85
C ILE A 200 11.81 -7.18 -0.64
N ASP A 201 11.22 -6.92 0.51
CA ASP A 201 11.89 -6.64 1.78
C ASP A 201 11.57 -7.77 2.76
N ASP A 202 12.61 -8.40 3.32
CA ASP A 202 12.51 -9.45 4.34
C ASP A 202 11.63 -9.02 5.53
N GLY A 203 11.57 -7.72 5.82
CA GLY A 203 10.88 -7.16 6.96
C GLY A 203 11.68 -7.33 8.26
N GLY A 204 12.07 -8.57 8.54
CA GLY A 204 13.10 -9.02 9.47
C GLY A 204 12.80 -10.36 10.14
N GLY A 205 13.73 -10.81 10.99
CA GLY A 205 13.78 -12.17 11.53
C GLY A 205 14.67 -13.07 10.68
N ALA A 206 14.97 -14.27 11.17
CA ALA A 206 15.85 -15.19 10.45
C ALA A 206 15.06 -16.19 9.60
N GLY A 207 15.66 -16.61 8.50
CA GLY A 207 15.26 -17.79 7.75
C GLY A 207 14.37 -17.47 6.56
N ASP A 208 14.35 -16.22 6.12
CA ASP A 208 13.50 -15.76 5.04
C ASP A 208 14.00 -16.31 3.70
N ARG A 209 13.07 -16.31 2.75
CA ARG A 209 13.30 -16.72 1.37
C ARG A 209 12.64 -15.74 0.43
N LEU A 210 13.45 -15.15 -0.44
CA LEU A 210 13.04 -14.10 -1.35
C LEU A 210 13.29 -14.55 -2.79
N PHE A 211 12.25 -14.51 -3.62
CA PHE A 211 12.29 -14.87 -5.03
C PHE A 211 11.75 -13.72 -5.87
N GLY A 212 12.59 -13.05 -6.66
CA GLY A 212 12.18 -11.95 -7.55
C GLY A 212 11.31 -12.42 -8.72
N MET A 213 11.59 -13.63 -9.22
CA MET A 213 10.94 -14.28 -10.37
C MET A 213 11.34 -13.68 -11.72
N GLY A 214 10.67 -12.64 -12.21
CA GLY A 214 11.07 -12.02 -13.47
C GLY A 214 10.70 -10.54 -13.50
N GLY A 215 11.44 -9.75 -14.26
CA GLY A 215 11.39 -8.29 -14.14
C GLY A 215 12.75 -7.78 -13.71
N ASN A 216 12.89 -6.50 -13.42
CA ASN A 216 14.11 -5.97 -12.80
C ASN A 216 13.82 -5.71 -11.32
N ASP A 217 14.31 -6.59 -10.46
CA ASP A 217 13.91 -6.69 -9.07
C ASP A 217 14.91 -6.04 -8.10
N GLU A 218 14.39 -5.55 -6.97
CA GLU A 218 15.17 -5.08 -5.81
C GLU A 218 14.81 -5.94 -4.59
N LEU A 219 15.72 -6.83 -4.20
CA LEU A 219 15.58 -7.66 -2.99
C LEU A 219 16.39 -7.06 -1.83
N LEU A 220 15.82 -7.10 -0.63
CA LEU A 220 16.44 -6.59 0.60
C LEU A 220 16.34 -7.66 1.68
N ALA A 221 17.48 -8.30 1.94
CA ALA A 221 17.74 -9.31 2.96
C ALA A 221 18.79 -8.74 3.94
N LYS A 222 18.45 -7.66 4.64
CA LYS A 222 19.44 -6.78 5.31
C LYS A 222 19.10 -6.45 6.76
N ASP A 223 18.41 -7.36 7.41
CA ASP A 223 17.86 -7.18 8.75
C ASP A 223 18.83 -7.61 9.88
N LEU A 224 20.06 -8.00 9.55
CA LEU A 224 21.08 -8.55 10.45
C LEU A 224 20.79 -9.98 10.95
N ALA A 225 19.86 -10.69 10.31
CA ALA A 225 19.53 -12.07 10.59
C ALA A 225 19.81 -12.95 9.37
N LYS A 226 20.08 -14.23 9.63
CA LYS A 226 20.46 -15.16 8.57
C LYS A 226 19.25 -15.58 7.74
N ASP A 227 19.36 -15.44 6.43
CA ASP A 227 18.41 -15.98 5.46
C ASP A 227 18.81 -17.33 4.87
N THR A 228 17.90 -17.91 4.07
CA THR A 228 18.06 -19.28 3.59
C THR A 228 18.04 -19.45 2.08
N ASP A 229 17.29 -18.66 1.34
CA ASP A 229 17.18 -18.77 -0.11
C ASP A 229 16.91 -17.41 -0.75
N LEU A 230 17.83 -16.96 -1.59
CA LEU A 230 17.80 -15.62 -2.19
C LEU A 230 18.02 -15.79 -3.70
N ASP A 231 16.96 -15.61 -4.47
CA ASP A 231 16.98 -15.79 -5.93
C ASP A 231 16.33 -14.57 -6.60
N CYS A 232 17.10 -13.77 -7.31
CA CYS A 232 16.55 -12.62 -8.01
C CYS A 232 15.74 -13.02 -9.25
N GLY A 233 16.00 -14.18 -9.86
CA GLY A 233 15.25 -14.64 -11.03
C GLY A 233 15.77 -14.09 -12.37
N GLN A 234 14.84 -13.76 -13.28
CA GLN A 234 15.16 -13.30 -14.64
C GLN A 234 15.06 -11.78 -14.75
N GLY A 235 16.17 -11.11 -15.00
CA GLY A 235 16.12 -9.65 -15.02
C GLY A 235 17.46 -8.98 -15.16
N VAL A 236 17.45 -7.69 -14.85
CA VAL A 236 18.63 -7.01 -14.33
C VAL A 236 18.30 -6.61 -12.91
N ASP A 237 18.80 -7.39 -11.98
CA ASP A 237 18.33 -7.41 -10.61
C ASP A 237 19.39 -6.92 -9.63
N SER A 238 18.92 -6.43 -8.49
CA SER A 238 19.76 -6.00 -7.39
C SER A 238 19.32 -6.62 -6.08
N ILE A 239 20.28 -6.96 -5.24
CA ILE A 239 20.03 -7.44 -3.90
C ILE A 239 20.97 -6.80 -2.89
N VAL A 240 20.43 -6.43 -1.74
CA VAL A 240 21.22 -6.07 -0.55
C VAL A 240 21.11 -7.21 0.46
N ILE A 241 22.25 -7.80 0.82
CA ILE A 241 22.37 -8.86 1.82
C ILE A 241 23.18 -8.40 3.04
N ASP A 242 23.12 -9.13 4.14
CA ASP A 242 23.94 -8.85 5.32
C ASP A 242 25.44 -9.13 5.09
N LYS A 243 26.29 -8.28 5.68
CA LYS A 243 27.72 -8.52 5.71
C LYS A 243 28.09 -9.63 6.71
N GLY A 244 29.15 -10.36 6.37
CA GLY A 244 29.76 -11.36 7.27
C GLY A 244 29.39 -12.81 6.94
N GLY A 245 28.69 -13.05 5.83
CA GLY A 245 28.31 -14.39 5.38
C GLY A 245 27.23 -15.03 6.25
N LEU A 246 26.36 -14.20 6.83
CA LEU A 246 25.14 -14.67 7.48
C LEU A 246 24.24 -15.33 6.42
N ASP A 247 24.04 -14.61 5.31
CA ASP A 247 23.19 -15.02 4.21
C ASP A 247 23.90 -15.94 3.22
N PRO A 248 23.14 -16.78 2.50
CA PRO A 248 23.64 -17.50 1.35
C PRO A 248 24.11 -16.53 0.26
N GLU A 249 25.00 -16.99 -0.61
CA GLU A 249 25.29 -16.26 -1.85
C GLU A 249 24.03 -16.27 -2.73
N PRO A 250 23.52 -15.10 -3.14
CA PRO A 250 22.28 -15.02 -3.89
C PRO A 250 22.47 -15.54 -5.32
N VAL A 251 21.39 -16.06 -5.88
CA VAL A 251 21.34 -16.62 -7.22
C VAL A 251 20.71 -15.60 -8.17
N ALA A 252 21.26 -15.55 -9.39
CA ALA A 252 20.73 -14.76 -10.50
C ALA A 252 20.58 -13.25 -10.24
N CYS A 253 21.40 -12.67 -9.36
CA CYS A 253 21.43 -11.23 -9.11
C CYS A 253 22.65 -10.56 -9.77
N GLU A 254 22.45 -9.53 -10.58
CA GLU A 254 23.51 -8.81 -11.27
C GLU A 254 24.28 -7.84 -10.35
N ASP A 255 23.57 -7.16 -9.44
CA ASP A 255 24.17 -6.27 -8.43
C ASP A 255 23.95 -6.80 -7.02
N VAL A 256 25.03 -7.22 -6.35
CA VAL A 256 24.99 -7.76 -4.98
C VAL A 256 25.73 -6.82 -4.04
N GLN A 257 24.97 -6.11 -3.20
CA GLN A 257 25.48 -5.22 -2.17
C GLN A 257 25.46 -5.91 -0.81
N ARG A 258 26.46 -5.61 0.03
CA ARG A 258 26.58 -6.19 1.39
C ARG A 258 26.60 -5.06 2.42
N PHE A 259 25.61 -5.04 3.31
CA PHE A 259 25.41 -4.01 4.33
C PHE A 259 26.22 -4.31 5.61
#